data_AF-A0A932L746-F1
#
_entry.id   AF-A0A932L746-F1
#
_cell.length_a   1.000
_cell.length_b   1.000
_cell.length_c   1.000
_cell.angle_alpha   90.00
_cell.angle_beta   90.00
_cell.angle_gamma   90.00
#
_symmetry.space_group_name_H-M   'P 1'
#
loop_
_entity.id
_entity.type
_entity.pdbx_description
1 polymer ?
#
loop_
_entity_poly.entity_id
_entity_poly.type
_entity_poly.pdbx_seq_one_letter_code
_entity_poly.pdbx_strand_id
1 'polypeptide(L)'
;MHRDDDELRVFQQIVAGFDTPAFLRRARRVADAWQVLVEQCRSRREAWLELPKLRLGTLVALAGDWDAVGQLLADTGDAQYLREMFDQWRPELRMPVAPTNSVRMLRVAAQQMNASFARFNRRWEQFIAELDLMEINRLRAGYNQYYVLEKECIVRSARIAREGFRPLPPATTDDLLALFPTLQVPPLQD
;
A
#
# COMPACT_ATOMS: atom_id res chain seq x y z
N MET A 1 41.13 11.40 10.52
CA MET A 1 40.24 10.23 10.31
C MET A 1 39.92 9.48 11.61
N HIS A 2 40.73 9.54 12.68
CA HIS A 2 40.43 8.86 13.95
C HIS A 2 39.31 9.45 14.84
N ARG A 3 38.90 10.70 14.61
CA ARG A 3 37.99 11.41 15.54
C ARG A 3 36.51 10.99 15.40
N ASP A 4 36.10 10.56 14.20
CA ASP A 4 34.71 10.16 13.93
C ASP A 4 34.37 8.79 14.54
N ASP A 5 35.33 7.85 14.58
CA ASP A 5 35.12 6.51 15.13
C ASP A 5 34.97 6.51 16.66
N ASP A 6 35.68 7.41 17.35
CA ASP A 6 35.59 7.57 18.80
C ASP A 6 34.24 8.16 19.21
N GLU A 7 33.71 9.13 18.45
CA GLU A 7 32.40 9.74 18.70
C GLU A 7 31.25 8.72 18.49
N LEU A 8 31.38 7.83 17.50
CA LEU A 8 30.44 6.74 17.25
C LEU A 8 30.45 5.68 18.35
N ARG A 9 31.64 5.33 18.86
CA ARG A 9 31.79 4.42 20.00
C ARG A 9 31.22 4.99 21.30
N VAL A 10 31.44 6.27 21.56
CA VAL A 10 30.84 6.97 22.72
C VAL A 10 29.32 6.98 22.60
N PHE A 11 28.76 7.23 21.41
CA PHE A 11 27.33 7.14 21.18
C PHE A 11 26.76 5.74 21.45
N GLN A 12 27.44 4.68 20.98
CA GLN A 12 27.04 3.30 21.23
C GLN A 12 27.07 2.93 22.73
N GLN A 13 28.08 3.41 23.47
CA GLN A 13 28.16 3.20 24.92
C GLN A 13 27.07 3.95 25.70
N ILE A 14 26.72 5.17 25.27
CA ILE A 14 25.62 5.95 25.88
C ILE A 14 24.27 5.26 25.63
N VAL A 15 24.03 4.73 24.44
CA VAL A 15 22.79 4.00 24.11
C VAL A 15 22.67 2.68 24.90
N ALA A 16 23.79 2.03 25.24
CA ALA A 16 23.78 0.80 26.04
C ALA A 16 23.55 1.03 27.55
N GLY A 17 23.82 2.24 28.07
CA GLY A 17 23.75 2.55 29.50
C GLY A 17 22.51 3.34 29.94
N PHE A 18 21.74 3.93 29.02
CA PHE A 18 20.60 4.80 29.32
C PHE A 18 19.33 4.39 28.55
N ASP A 19 18.16 4.81 29.05
CA ASP A 19 16.89 4.73 28.32
C ASP A 19 17.03 5.32 26.91
N THR A 20 16.26 4.77 25.95
CA THR A 20 16.30 5.18 24.54
C THR A 20 16.18 6.70 24.40
N PRO A 21 17.16 7.40 23.78
CA PRO A 21 17.13 8.84 23.55
C PRO A 21 15.80 9.40 23.00
N ALA A 22 15.43 10.62 23.40
CA ALA A 22 14.17 11.27 23.00
C ALA A 22 13.96 11.31 21.48
N PHE A 23 15.01 11.64 20.72
CA PHE A 23 14.95 11.70 19.25
C PHE A 23 14.68 10.32 18.62
N LEU A 24 15.25 9.25 19.17
CA LEU A 24 14.99 7.88 18.74
C LEU A 24 13.57 7.46 19.09
N ARG A 25 13.06 7.82 20.28
CA ARG A 25 11.66 7.56 20.65
C ARG A 25 10.68 8.29 19.72
N ARG A 26 10.97 9.53 19.31
CA ARG A 26 10.13 10.26 18.34
C ARG A 26 10.14 9.59 16.98
N ALA A 27 11.31 9.25 16.46
CA ALA A 27 11.44 8.53 15.20
C ALA A 27 10.64 7.22 15.23
N ARG A 28 10.77 6.46 16.32
CA ARG A 28 10.05 5.20 16.52
C ARG A 28 8.53 5.42 16.56
N ARG A 29 8.04 6.41 17.30
CA ARG A 29 6.60 6.75 17.36
C ARG A 29 6.03 7.10 15.98
N VAL A 30 6.75 7.88 15.17
CA VAL A 30 6.30 8.19 13.80
C VAL A 30 6.24 6.91 12.95
N ALA A 31 7.26 6.06 13.03
CA ALA A 31 7.32 4.81 12.28
C ALA A 31 6.19 3.85 12.69
N ASP A 32 5.97 3.66 13.98
CA ASP A 32 4.92 2.79 14.52
C ASP A 32 3.53 3.30 14.12
N ALA A 33 3.27 4.60 14.27
CA ALA A 33 1.98 5.20 13.88
C ALA A 33 1.73 5.07 12.36
N TRP A 34 2.75 5.26 11.53
CA TRP A 34 2.65 5.03 10.09
C TRP A 34 2.37 3.55 9.76
N GLN A 35 3.05 2.62 10.42
CA GLN A 35 2.85 1.19 10.23
C GLN A 35 1.41 0.77 10.60
N VAL A 36 0.86 1.30 11.69
CA VAL A 36 -0.54 1.04 12.08
C VAL A 36 -1.51 1.53 11.00
N LEU A 37 -1.30 2.74 10.47
CA LEU A 37 -2.13 3.28 9.38
C LEU A 37 -2.06 2.41 8.11
N VAL A 38 -0.85 2.01 7.72
CA VAL A 38 -0.62 1.14 6.56
C VAL A 38 -1.29 -0.22 6.75
N GLU A 39 -1.21 -0.81 7.94
CA GLU A 39 -1.84 -2.10 8.22
C GLU A 39 -3.37 -2.00 8.23
N GLN A 40 -3.93 -0.91 8.77
CA GLN A 40 -5.36 -0.62 8.68
C GLN A 40 -5.82 -0.54 7.22
N CYS A 41 -5.07 0.17 6.38
CA CYS A 41 -5.37 0.28 4.95
C CYS A 41 -5.30 -1.10 4.26
N ARG A 42 -4.23 -1.87 4.51
CA ARG A 42 -4.04 -3.22 3.97
C ARG A 42 -5.19 -4.15 4.34
N SER A 43 -5.48 -4.26 5.64
CA SER A 43 -6.55 -5.11 6.16
C SER A 43 -7.92 -4.72 5.59
N ARG A 44 -8.22 -3.41 5.50
CA ARG A 44 -9.46 -2.92 4.92
C ARG A 44 -9.57 -3.24 3.42
N ARG A 45 -8.49 -3.02 2.68
CA ARG A 45 -8.41 -3.27 1.25
C ARG A 45 -8.62 -4.75 0.94
N GLU A 46 -7.96 -5.62 1.69
CA GLU A 46 -8.06 -7.08 1.53
C GLU A 46 -9.51 -7.55 1.72
N ALA A 47 -10.17 -7.09 2.79
CA ALA A 47 -11.57 -7.43 3.06
C ALA A 47 -12.53 -6.97 1.93
N TRP A 48 -12.21 -5.88 1.23
CA TRP A 48 -13.04 -5.36 0.13
C TRP A 48 -12.70 -5.97 -1.23
N LEU A 49 -11.53 -6.58 -1.37
CA LEU A 49 -11.14 -7.29 -2.59
C LEU A 49 -11.81 -8.65 -2.76
N GLU A 50 -12.44 -9.20 -1.72
CA GLU A 50 -13.14 -10.50 -1.78
C GLU A 50 -14.10 -10.61 -2.97
N LEU A 51 -14.94 -9.59 -3.19
CA LEU A 51 -15.90 -9.61 -4.30
C LEU A 51 -15.21 -9.43 -5.68
N PRO A 52 -14.30 -8.46 -5.89
CA PRO A 52 -13.43 -8.41 -7.08
C PRO A 52 -12.75 -9.75 -7.41
N LYS A 53 -12.10 -10.39 -6.43
CA LYS A 53 -11.42 -11.69 -6.59
C LYS A 53 -12.40 -12.77 -7.05
N LEU A 54 -13.54 -12.88 -6.38
CA LEU A 54 -14.60 -13.84 -6.75
C LEU A 54 -15.09 -13.63 -8.19
N ARG A 55 -15.30 -12.37 -8.61
CA ARG A 55 -15.81 -12.06 -9.95
C ARG A 55 -14.78 -12.34 -11.04
N LEU A 56 -13.50 -12.01 -10.80
CA LEU A 56 -12.41 -12.37 -11.69
C LEU A 56 -12.28 -13.90 -11.81
N GLY A 57 -12.29 -14.61 -10.68
CA GLY A 57 -12.26 -16.07 -10.66
C GLY A 57 -13.42 -16.70 -11.44
N THR A 58 -14.64 -16.17 -11.27
CA THR A 58 -15.83 -16.64 -11.98
C THR A 58 -15.71 -16.40 -13.49
N LEU A 59 -15.21 -15.24 -13.92
CA LEU A 59 -15.01 -14.93 -15.34
C LEU A 59 -14.03 -15.93 -15.97
N VAL A 60 -12.86 -16.12 -15.35
CA VAL A 60 -11.83 -17.04 -15.87
C VAL A 60 -12.34 -18.48 -15.91
N ALA A 61 -13.06 -18.93 -14.87
CA ALA A 61 -13.63 -20.28 -14.84
C ALA A 61 -14.73 -20.49 -15.90
N LEU A 62 -15.57 -19.49 -16.14
CA LEU A 62 -16.58 -19.54 -17.22
C LEU A 62 -15.94 -19.52 -18.61
N ALA A 63 -14.89 -18.73 -18.80
CA ALA A 63 -14.17 -18.64 -20.06
C ALA A 63 -13.40 -19.93 -20.38
N GLY A 64 -12.93 -20.65 -19.37
CA GLY A 64 -12.17 -21.90 -19.53
C GLY A 64 -10.71 -21.68 -19.90
N ASP A 65 -10.41 -20.66 -20.70
CA ASP A 65 -9.07 -20.20 -21.03
C ASP A 65 -8.98 -18.68 -21.10
N TRP A 66 -7.75 -18.17 -21.18
CA TRP A 66 -7.49 -16.73 -21.25
C TRP A 66 -7.67 -16.12 -22.64
N ASP A 67 -7.69 -16.94 -23.70
CA ASP A 67 -7.89 -16.43 -25.06
C ASP A 67 -9.35 -15.98 -25.21
N ALA A 68 -10.29 -16.74 -24.66
CA ALA A 68 -11.70 -16.37 -24.55
C ALA A 68 -11.90 -15.11 -23.70
N VAL A 69 -11.13 -14.91 -22.62
CA VAL A 69 -11.16 -13.64 -21.86
C VAL A 69 -10.63 -12.49 -22.71
N GLY A 70 -9.50 -12.69 -23.41
CA GLY A 70 -8.90 -11.67 -24.27
C GLY A 70 -9.84 -11.18 -25.38
N GLN A 71 -10.65 -12.07 -25.95
CA GLN A 71 -11.67 -11.72 -26.96
C GLN A 71 -12.79 -10.81 -26.42
N LEU A 72 -12.96 -10.69 -25.10
CA LEU A 72 -13.96 -9.81 -24.50
C LEU A 72 -13.43 -8.39 -24.24
N LEU A 73 -12.10 -8.19 -24.28
CA LEU A 73 -11.43 -6.96 -23.85
C LEU A 73 -10.95 -6.14 -25.04
N ALA A 74 -11.00 -4.81 -24.93
CA ALA A 74 -10.62 -3.94 -26.04
C ALA A 74 -9.11 -3.96 -26.33
N ASP A 75 -8.27 -4.21 -25.32
CA ASP A 75 -6.81 -4.27 -25.43
C ASP A 75 -6.26 -5.60 -24.89
N THR A 76 -5.24 -6.14 -25.57
CA THR A 76 -4.43 -7.27 -25.09
C THR A 76 -3.71 -6.99 -23.76
N GLY A 77 -3.34 -5.74 -23.49
CA GLY A 77 -2.71 -5.33 -22.22
C GLY A 77 -3.66 -5.50 -21.02
N ASP A 78 -4.96 -5.33 -21.22
CA ASP A 78 -5.96 -5.59 -20.18
C ASP A 78 -6.04 -7.08 -19.82
N ALA A 79 -5.93 -7.97 -20.82
CA ALA A 79 -5.94 -9.41 -20.58
C ALA A 79 -4.71 -9.84 -19.75
N GLN A 80 -3.54 -9.27 -20.05
CA GLN A 80 -2.33 -9.49 -19.26
C GLN A 80 -2.50 -8.98 -17.82
N TYR A 81 -3.01 -7.76 -17.64
CA TYR A 81 -3.28 -7.21 -16.31
C TYR A 81 -4.20 -8.11 -15.47
N LEU A 82 -5.29 -8.59 -16.06
CA LEU A 82 -6.21 -9.51 -15.37
C LEU A 82 -5.55 -10.85 -15.03
N ARG A 83 -4.66 -11.37 -15.89
CA ARG A 83 -3.90 -12.58 -15.63
C ARG A 83 -2.95 -12.41 -14.45
N GLU A 84 -2.19 -11.32 -14.42
CA GLU A 84 -1.30 -11.00 -13.29
C GLU A 84 -2.07 -10.88 -11.97
N MET A 85 -3.24 -10.24 -11.98
CA MET A 85 -4.12 -10.16 -10.81
C MET A 85 -4.65 -11.53 -10.39
N PHE A 86 -5.05 -12.38 -11.34
CA PHE A 86 -5.51 -13.73 -11.04
C PHE A 86 -4.39 -14.56 -10.40
N ASP A 87 -3.19 -14.50 -10.94
CA ASP A 87 -2.02 -15.23 -10.41
C ASP A 87 -1.59 -14.74 -9.04
N GLN A 88 -1.69 -13.42 -8.80
CA GLN A 88 -1.41 -12.80 -7.51
C GLN A 88 -2.45 -13.18 -6.46
N TRP A 89 -3.74 -13.12 -6.80
CA TRP A 89 -4.83 -13.30 -5.83
C TRP A 89 -5.22 -14.76 -5.63
N ARG A 90 -4.95 -15.61 -6.62
CA ARG A 90 -5.34 -17.03 -6.64
C ARG A 90 -6.78 -17.24 -6.16
N PRO A 91 -7.78 -16.65 -6.84
CA PRO A 91 -9.15 -16.68 -6.35
C PRO A 91 -9.68 -18.11 -6.26
N GLU A 92 -10.13 -18.50 -5.06
CA GLU A 92 -10.68 -19.83 -4.81
C GLU A 92 -12.21 -19.82 -4.95
N LEU A 93 -12.73 -20.55 -5.94
CA LEU A 93 -14.17 -20.74 -6.10
C LEU A 93 -14.63 -21.91 -5.24
N ARG A 94 -15.60 -21.67 -4.36
CA ARG A 94 -16.18 -22.72 -3.50
C ARG A 94 -16.93 -23.80 -4.28
N MET A 95 -17.46 -23.43 -5.44
CA MET A 95 -18.20 -24.32 -6.33
C MET A 95 -17.51 -24.33 -7.70
N PRO A 96 -17.26 -25.51 -8.30
CA PRO A 96 -16.76 -25.57 -9.65
C PRO A 96 -17.76 -24.91 -10.59
N VAL A 97 -17.26 -24.04 -11.47
CA VAL A 97 -18.03 -23.39 -12.52
C VAL A 97 -17.68 -24.05 -13.83
N ALA A 98 -18.67 -24.62 -14.52
CA ALA A 98 -18.45 -25.23 -15.83
C ALA A 98 -18.15 -24.15 -16.88
N PRO A 99 -17.14 -24.34 -17.74
CA PRO A 99 -16.90 -23.45 -18.86
C PRO A 99 -18.12 -23.33 -19.77
N THR A 100 -18.28 -22.18 -20.42
CA THR A 100 -19.38 -21.92 -21.36
C THR A 100 -18.88 -21.29 -22.65
N ASN A 101 -19.43 -21.74 -23.77
CA ASN A 101 -19.19 -21.14 -25.09
C ASN A 101 -20.13 -19.96 -25.38
N SER A 102 -21.01 -19.61 -24.42
CA SER A 102 -21.99 -18.53 -24.60
C SER A 102 -21.31 -17.16 -24.43
N VAL A 103 -21.01 -16.51 -25.56
CA VAL A 103 -20.46 -15.14 -25.59
C VAL A 103 -21.30 -14.17 -24.75
N ARG A 104 -22.63 -14.31 -24.77
CA ARG A 104 -23.53 -13.50 -23.96
C ARG A 104 -23.27 -13.68 -22.46
N MET A 105 -23.10 -14.92 -21.99
CA MET A 105 -22.82 -15.19 -20.58
C MET A 105 -21.45 -14.66 -20.17
N LEU A 106 -20.43 -14.82 -21.01
CA LEU A 106 -19.10 -14.29 -20.78
C LEU A 106 -19.10 -12.76 -20.69
N ARG A 107 -19.80 -12.08 -21.61
CA ARG A 107 -19.96 -10.62 -21.58
C ARG A 107 -20.65 -10.15 -20.30
N VAL A 108 -21.70 -10.84 -19.85
CA VAL A 108 -22.35 -10.54 -18.57
C VAL A 108 -21.39 -10.73 -17.39
N ALA A 109 -20.61 -11.80 -17.37
CA ALA A 109 -19.61 -12.04 -16.31
C ALA A 109 -18.53 -10.94 -16.29
N ALA A 110 -18.04 -10.54 -17.46
CA ALA A 110 -17.06 -9.47 -17.61
C ALA A 110 -17.62 -8.11 -17.14
N GLN A 111 -18.87 -7.78 -17.51
CA GLN A 111 -19.56 -6.58 -17.01
C GLN A 111 -19.73 -6.60 -15.49
N GLN A 112 -20.05 -7.75 -14.90
CA GLN A 112 -20.17 -7.89 -13.44
C GLN A 112 -18.82 -7.71 -12.73
N MET A 113 -17.73 -8.22 -13.32
CA MET A 113 -16.37 -7.99 -12.82
C MET A 113 -16.01 -6.50 -12.87
N ASN A 114 -16.18 -5.84 -14.02
CA ASN A 114 -15.90 -4.41 -14.18
C ASN A 114 -16.72 -3.56 -13.20
N ALA A 115 -18.01 -3.85 -13.05
CA ALA A 115 -18.86 -3.17 -12.09
C ALA A 115 -18.39 -3.40 -10.64
N SER A 116 -17.84 -4.58 -10.33
CA SER A 116 -17.25 -4.87 -9.03
C SER A 116 -15.98 -4.05 -8.77
N PHE A 117 -15.09 -3.98 -9.76
CA PHE A 117 -13.85 -3.20 -9.67
C PHE A 117 -14.16 -1.71 -9.52
N ALA A 118 -15.08 -1.16 -10.32
CA ALA A 118 -15.48 0.24 -10.22
C ALA A 118 -16.13 0.57 -8.87
N ARG A 119 -16.94 -0.33 -8.30
CA ARG A 119 -17.50 -0.15 -6.94
C ARG A 119 -16.41 -0.20 -5.87
N PHE A 120 -15.46 -1.13 -5.99
CA PHE A 120 -14.31 -1.19 -5.11
C PHE A 120 -13.51 0.11 -5.15
N ASN A 121 -13.16 0.61 -6.34
CA ASN A 121 -12.39 1.85 -6.51
C ASN A 121 -13.06 3.04 -5.84
N ARG A 122 -14.35 3.29 -6.15
CA ARG A 122 -15.09 4.42 -5.53
C ARG A 122 -15.12 4.32 -4.00
N ARG A 123 -15.38 3.12 -3.48
CA ARG A 123 -15.43 2.88 -2.03
C ARG A 123 -14.04 3.05 -1.39
N TRP A 124 -12.99 2.61 -2.08
CA TRP A 124 -11.61 2.70 -1.64
C TRP A 124 -11.13 4.15 -1.60
N GLU A 125 -11.35 4.91 -2.67
CA GLU A 125 -11.04 6.34 -2.75
C GLU A 125 -11.77 7.12 -1.66
N GLN A 126 -13.06 6.86 -1.45
CA GLN A 126 -13.83 7.48 -0.38
C GLN A 126 -13.22 7.16 1.00
N PHE A 127 -12.90 5.89 1.26
CA PHE A 127 -12.27 5.50 2.52
C PHE A 127 -10.94 6.22 2.75
N ILE A 128 -10.08 6.29 1.74
CA ILE A 128 -8.79 6.99 1.84
C ILE A 128 -8.99 8.48 2.10
N ALA A 129 -9.96 9.11 1.43
CA ALA A 129 -10.26 10.53 1.61
C ALA A 129 -10.81 10.85 3.03
N GLU A 130 -11.46 9.88 3.68
CA GLU A 130 -12.01 10.01 5.03
C GLU A 130 -11.00 9.70 6.16
N LEU A 131 -9.80 9.23 5.84
CA LEU A 131 -8.77 8.94 6.85
C LEU A 131 -8.24 10.22 7.49
N ASP A 132 -8.26 10.27 8.82
CA ASP A 132 -7.65 11.37 9.57
C ASP A 132 -6.11 11.24 9.58
N LEU A 133 -5.45 12.07 8.79
CA LEU A 133 -3.98 12.16 8.73
C LEU A 133 -3.42 13.21 9.70
N MET A 134 -4.26 13.92 10.47
CA MET A 134 -3.82 15.01 11.35
C MET A 134 -2.85 14.49 12.41
N GLU A 135 -3.14 13.36 13.04
CA GLU A 135 -2.31 12.83 14.12
C GLU A 135 -0.92 12.40 13.64
N ILE A 136 -0.84 11.64 12.53
CA ILE A 136 0.45 11.26 11.97
C ILE A 136 1.25 12.47 11.48
N ASN A 137 0.58 13.47 10.92
CA ASN A 137 1.21 14.71 10.47
C ASN A 137 1.73 15.56 11.64
N ARG A 138 1.02 15.57 12.76
CA ARG A 138 1.51 16.18 14.02
C ARG A 138 2.77 15.47 14.51
N LEU A 139 2.82 14.14 14.47
CA LEU A 139 4.00 13.36 14.84
C LEU A 139 5.18 13.63 13.89
N ARG A 140 4.95 13.66 12.56
CA ARG A 140 5.97 14.00 11.56
C ARG A 140 6.52 15.42 11.75
N ALA A 141 5.65 16.39 12.01
CA ALA A 141 6.06 17.76 12.30
C ALA A 141 6.93 17.83 13.57
N GLY A 142 6.53 17.14 14.64
CA GLY A 142 7.33 17.05 15.86
C GLY A 142 8.68 16.36 15.64
N TYR A 143 8.74 15.30 14.84
CA TYR A 143 10.00 14.67 14.44
C TYR A 143 10.90 15.67 13.69
N ASN A 144 10.37 16.35 12.67
CA ASN A 144 11.14 17.30 11.87
C ASN A 144 11.66 18.47 12.70
N GLN A 145 10.88 18.95 13.67
CA GLN A 145 11.23 20.09 14.50
C GLN A 145 12.30 19.75 15.53
N TYR A 146 12.19 18.59 16.19
CA TYR A 146 12.99 18.30 17.40
C TYR A 146 14.12 17.29 17.19
N TYR A 147 14.08 16.44 16.16
CA TYR A 147 15.03 15.32 16.04
C TYR A 147 16.49 15.77 16.04
N VAL A 148 16.85 16.75 15.19
CA VAL A 148 18.23 17.23 15.07
C VAL A 148 18.67 17.93 16.37
N LEU A 149 17.81 18.76 16.95
CA LEU A 149 18.09 19.49 18.19
C LEU A 149 18.38 18.53 19.35
N GLU A 150 17.55 17.50 19.50
CA GLU A 150 17.70 16.50 20.55
C GLU A 150 18.94 15.62 20.33
N LYS A 151 19.24 15.25 19.08
CA LYS A 151 20.45 14.50 18.74
C LYS A 151 21.69 15.33 19.03
N GLU A 152 21.69 16.63 18.71
CA GLU A 152 22.79 17.56 18.96
C GLU A 152 23.12 17.69 20.45
N CYS A 153 22.11 17.77 21.32
CA CYS A 153 22.31 17.80 22.77
C CYS A 153 23.07 16.57 23.30
N ILE A 154 22.89 15.40 22.68
CA ILE A 154 23.53 14.15 23.10
C ILE A 154 24.94 14.04 22.52
N VAL A 155 25.09 14.27 21.21
CA VAL A 155 26.38 14.08 20.51
C VAL A 155 27.31 15.30 20.64
N ARG A 156 26.80 16.42 21.18
CA ARG A 156 27.51 17.71 21.34
C ARG A 156 28.16 18.22 20.05
N SER A 157 27.57 17.88 18.91
CA SER A 157 28.10 18.19 17.58
C SER A 157 26.98 18.37 16.57
N ALA A 158 26.79 19.60 16.10
CA ALA A 158 25.76 19.94 15.11
C ALA A 158 25.98 19.23 13.76
N ARG A 159 27.22 18.88 13.43
CA ARG A 159 27.57 18.12 12.21
C ARG A 159 27.01 16.70 12.29
N ILE A 160 27.37 15.98 13.36
CA ILE A 160 26.93 14.59 13.59
C ILE A 160 25.42 14.53 13.80
N ALA A 161 24.83 15.54 14.44
CA ALA A 161 23.38 15.60 14.65
C ALA A 161 22.59 15.66 13.34
N ARG A 162 23.09 16.35 12.31
CA ARG A 162 22.44 16.42 10.99
C ARG A 162 22.68 15.17 10.15
N GLU A 163 23.72 14.43 10.43
CA GLU A 163 24.06 13.22 9.69
C GLU A 163 22.92 12.18 9.78
N GLY A 164 22.46 11.71 8.63
CA GLY A 164 21.38 10.73 8.51
C GLY A 164 19.97 11.26 8.78
N PHE A 165 19.80 12.53 9.16
CA PHE A 165 18.47 13.13 9.30
C PHE A 165 17.83 13.30 7.92
N ARG A 166 16.58 12.85 7.77
CA ARG A 166 15.76 13.04 6.58
C ARG A 166 14.42 13.63 7.01
N PRO A 167 14.07 14.85 6.59
CA PRO A 167 12.77 15.41 6.92
C PRO A 167 11.66 14.56 6.32
N LEU A 168 10.59 14.35 7.09
CA LEU A 168 9.41 13.61 6.67
C LEU A 168 8.34 14.61 6.21
N PRO A 169 7.99 14.69 4.91
CA PRO A 169 6.90 15.55 4.48
C PRO A 169 5.58 15.11 5.13
N PRO A 170 4.58 16.00 5.24
CA PRO A 170 3.24 15.58 5.66
C PRO A 170 2.76 14.40 4.80
N ALA A 171 2.21 13.37 5.44
CA ALA A 171 1.51 12.30 4.76
C ALA A 171 0.26 12.85 4.07
N THR A 172 0.02 12.36 2.87
CA THR A 172 -1.11 12.72 2.01
C THR A 172 -1.94 11.50 1.66
N THR A 173 -3.17 11.73 1.18
CA THR A 173 -3.99 10.68 0.58
C THR A 173 -3.30 10.05 -0.65
N ASP A 174 -2.53 10.85 -1.40
CA ASP A 174 -1.81 10.40 -2.59
C ASP A 174 -0.70 9.40 -2.23
N ASP A 175 -0.01 9.61 -1.10
CA ASP A 175 0.95 8.62 -0.58
C ASP A 175 0.29 7.26 -0.33
N LEU A 176 -0.94 7.27 0.20
CA LEU A 176 -1.70 6.04 0.47
C LEU A 176 -2.21 5.40 -0.82
N LEU A 177 -2.67 6.19 -1.79
CA LEU A 177 -3.09 5.67 -3.11
C LEU A 177 -1.91 5.12 -3.92
N ALA A 178 -0.71 5.71 -3.78
CA ALA A 178 0.51 5.19 -4.38
C ALA A 178 0.90 3.83 -3.78
N LEU A 179 0.74 3.65 -2.47
CA LEU A 179 0.98 2.37 -1.79
C LEU A 179 -0.10 1.32 -2.09
N PHE A 180 -1.34 1.76 -2.26
CA PHE A 180 -2.51 0.91 -2.42
C PHE A 180 -3.36 1.38 -3.61
N PRO A 181 -2.90 1.12 -4.84
CA PRO A 181 -3.56 1.63 -6.03
C PRO A 181 -4.96 1.01 -6.20
N THR A 182 -5.80 1.79 -6.88
CA THR A 182 -7.09 1.35 -7.43
C THR A 182 -6.89 0.26 -8.48
N LEU A 183 -7.94 -0.50 -8.75
CA LEU A 183 -7.93 -1.49 -9.83
C LEU A 183 -8.12 -0.80 -11.18
N GLN A 184 -7.42 -1.25 -12.21
CA GLN A 184 -7.74 -0.89 -13.58
C GLN A 184 -9.07 -1.56 -13.96
N VAL A 185 -9.96 -0.82 -14.62
CA VAL A 185 -11.25 -1.35 -15.12
C VAL A 185 -11.13 -1.52 -16.63
N PRO A 186 -10.90 -2.75 -17.13
CA PRO A 186 -10.71 -2.99 -18.56
C PRO A 186 -11.94 -2.61 -19.39
N PRO A 187 -11.81 -1.80 -20.45
CA PRO A 187 -12.88 -1.65 -21.42
C PRO A 187 -13.21 -2.99 -22.10
N LEU A 188 -14.51 -3.24 -22.32
CA LEU A 188 -14.99 -4.40 -23.06
C LEU A 188 -15.08 -4.07 -24.55
N GLN A 189 -14.94 -5.08 -25.41
CA GLN A 189 -15.27 -4.94 -26.83
C GLN A 189 -16.80 -4.79 -27.01
N ASP A 190 -17.20 -3.92 -27.93
CA ASP A 190 -18.60 -3.68 -28.30
C ASP A 190 -19.30 -4.93 -28.87
#